data_AF-A0A6A4DJC5-F1
#
_entry.id   AF-A0A6A4DJC5-F1
#
_cell.length_a   1.000
_cell.length_b   1.000
_cell.length_c   1.000
_cell.angle_alpha   90.00
_cell.angle_beta   90.00
_cell.angle_gamma   90.00
#
_symmetry.space_group_name_H-M   'P 1'
#
loop_
_entity.id
_entity.type
_entity.pdbx_description
1 polymer ?
#
loop_
_entity_poly.entity_id
_entity_poly.type
_entity_poly.pdbx_seq_one_letter_code
_entity_poly.pdbx_strand_id
1 'polypeptide(L)'
;MLDGIMDNYNERALLRIFDAAKKDPSTEKLATNLQNALINKWIVDKEKTADLKRRFSKLPTSDEMIARYGEKLKALSGTTS
;
A
#
# COMPACT_ATOMS: atom_id res chain seq x y z
N MET A 1 3.20 14.38 0.44
CA MET A 1 4.19 13.65 -0.39
C MET A 1 3.51 12.57 -1.22
N LEU A 2 2.79 11.62 -0.61
CA LEU A 2 2.10 10.57 -1.38
C LEU A 2 1.13 11.15 -2.43
N ASP A 3 0.30 12.12 -2.06
CA ASP A 3 -0.70 12.71 -2.97
C ASP A 3 -0.08 13.30 -4.24
N GLY A 4 0.99 14.09 -4.11
CA GLY A 4 1.68 14.66 -5.29
C GLY A 4 2.32 13.60 -6.21
N ILE A 5 2.69 12.43 -5.69
CA ILE A 5 3.17 11.32 -6.52
C ILE A 5 1.99 10.59 -7.17
N MET A 6 0.85 10.48 -6.48
CA MET A 6 -0.40 9.92 -7.04
C MET A 6 -1.01 10.78 -8.15
N ASP A 7 -0.78 12.09 -8.14
CA ASP A 7 -1.22 12.99 -9.22
C ASP A 7 -0.51 12.71 -10.55
N ASN A 8 0.68 12.10 -10.51
CA ASN A 8 1.53 11.88 -11.68
C ASN A 8 1.62 10.40 -12.10
N TYR A 9 1.36 9.48 -11.17
CA TYR A 9 1.47 8.05 -11.41
C TYR A 9 0.22 7.31 -10.93
N ASN A 10 -0.32 6.45 -11.80
CA ASN A 10 -1.36 5.55 -11.36
C ASN A 10 -0.86 4.60 -10.27
N GLU A 11 -1.79 4.14 -9.44
CA GLU A 11 -1.50 3.34 -8.26
C GLU A 11 -0.75 2.04 -8.58
N ARG A 12 -1.05 1.38 -9.72
CA ARG A 12 -0.33 0.19 -10.18
C ARG A 12 1.16 0.48 -10.46
N ALA A 13 1.48 1.66 -11.00
CA ALA A 13 2.85 2.09 -11.21
C ALA A 13 3.55 2.38 -9.87
N LEU A 14 2.85 3.05 -8.94
CA LEU A 14 3.38 3.33 -7.60
C LEU A 14 3.75 2.06 -6.85
N LEU A 15 2.90 1.02 -6.85
CA LEU A 15 3.23 -0.26 -6.21
C LEU A 15 4.55 -0.85 -6.74
N ARG A 16 4.80 -0.76 -8.06
CA ARG A 16 6.04 -1.25 -8.67
C ARG A 16 7.25 -0.39 -8.31
N ILE A 17 7.09 0.94 -8.34
CA ILE A 17 8.15 1.89 -7.99
C ILE A 17 8.57 1.68 -6.53
N PHE A 18 7.61 1.58 -5.62
CA PHE A 18 7.90 1.38 -4.21
C PHE A 18 8.49 0.00 -3.95
N ASP A 19 8.06 -1.04 -4.66
CA ASP A 19 8.67 -2.38 -4.56
C ASP A 19 10.15 -2.39 -4.99
N ALA A 20 10.45 -1.74 -6.12
CA ALA A 20 11.82 -1.61 -6.59
C ALA A 20 12.67 -0.79 -5.60
N ALA A 21 12.17 0.36 -5.15
CA ALA A 21 12.85 1.21 -4.18
C ALA A 21 13.01 0.53 -2.80
N LYS A 22 12.13 -0.40 -2.42
CA LYS A 22 12.27 -1.16 -1.18
C LYS A 22 13.46 -2.11 -1.21
N LYS A 23 13.90 -2.56 -2.39
CA LYS A 23 15.02 -3.50 -2.56
C LYS A 23 16.39 -2.83 -2.50
N ASP A 24 16.44 -1.50 -2.63
CA ASP A 24 17.67 -0.73 -2.50
C ASP A 24 17.78 -0.19 -1.05
N PRO A 25 18.84 -0.53 -0.29
CA PRO A 25 19.02 -0.11 1.10
C PRO A 25 18.98 1.41 1.30
N SER A 26 19.40 2.19 0.30
CA SER A 26 19.40 3.66 0.38
C SER A 26 17.99 4.25 0.32
N THR A 27 17.03 3.54 -0.29
CA THR A 27 15.64 3.99 -0.44
C THR A 27 14.62 3.15 0.32
N GLU A 28 15.04 2.06 0.96
CA GLU A 28 14.16 1.09 1.64
C GLU A 28 13.21 1.75 2.64
N LYS A 29 13.75 2.59 3.53
CA LYS A 29 12.98 3.26 4.58
C LYS A 29 11.91 4.18 3.97
N LEU A 30 12.27 4.93 2.93
CA LEU A 30 11.35 5.83 2.24
C LEU A 30 10.25 5.04 1.52
N ALA A 31 10.62 3.99 0.79
CA ALA A 31 9.69 3.14 0.07
C ALA A 31 8.69 2.45 1.02
N THR A 32 9.18 1.94 2.15
CA THR A 32 8.35 1.32 3.19
C THR A 32 7.36 2.31 3.78
N ASN A 33 7.79 3.55 4.03
CA ASN A 33 6.91 4.62 4.51
C ASN A 33 5.83 5.01 3.49
N LEU A 34 6.18 5.07 2.20
CA LEU A 34 5.24 5.35 1.11
C LEU A 34 4.22 4.22 0.93
N GLN A 35 4.64 2.95 1.02
CA GLN A 35 3.74 1.80 1.05
C GLN A 35 2.77 1.87 2.24
N ASN A 36 3.27 2.22 3.44
CA ASN A 36 2.44 2.40 4.62
C ASN A 36 1.42 3.54 4.46
N ALA A 37 1.83 4.65 3.85
CA ALA A 37 0.93 5.77 3.57
C ALA A 37 -0.18 5.37 2.57
N LEU A 38 0.16 4.57 1.54
CA LEU A 38 -0.83 4.07 0.59
C LEU A 38 -1.83 3.11 1.26
N ILE A 39 -1.37 2.23 2.14
CA ILE A 39 -2.24 1.36 2.94
C ILE A 39 -3.17 2.19 3.84
N ASN A 40 -2.65 3.25 4.49
CA ASN A 40 -3.48 4.15 5.29
C ASN A 40 -4.57 4.82 4.46
N LYS A 41 -4.23 5.24 3.23
CA LYS A 41 -5.20 5.81 2.32
C LYS A 41 -6.32 4.81 2.00
N TRP A 42 -5.99 3.56 1.70
CA TRP A 42 -7.01 2.52 1.50
C TRP A 42 -7.94 2.32 2.70
N ILE A 43 -7.41 2.47 3.93
CA ILE A 43 -8.21 2.39 5.15
C ILE A 43 -9.18 3.56 5.24
N VAL A 44 -8.69 4.79 5.02
CA VAL A 44 -9.51 6.01 5.03
C VAL A 44 -10.59 5.97 3.95
N ASP A 45 -10.22 5.51 2.75
CA ASP A 45 -11.10 5.38 1.59
C ASP A 45 -12.04 4.16 1.72
N LYS A 46 -11.89 3.35 2.77
CA LYS A 46 -12.67 2.14 3.06
C LYS A 46 -12.70 1.15 1.89
N GLU A 47 -11.55 1.00 1.24
CA GLU A 47 -11.38 0.11 0.10
C GLU A 47 -11.71 -1.35 0.48
N LYS A 48 -12.42 -2.05 -0.40
CA LYS A 48 -12.73 -3.47 -0.16
C LYS A 48 -11.53 -4.32 -0.55
N THR A 49 -11.18 -5.27 0.31
CA THR A 49 -10.09 -6.23 0.03
C THR A 49 -10.26 -6.92 -1.33
N ALA A 50 -11.49 -7.27 -1.71
CA ALA A 50 -11.79 -7.88 -3.02
C ALA A 50 -11.51 -6.92 -4.20
N ASP A 51 -11.81 -5.63 -4.05
CA ASP A 51 -11.56 -4.63 -5.08
C ASP A 51 -10.06 -4.35 -5.24
N LEU A 52 -9.31 -4.27 -4.14
CA LEU A 52 -7.85 -4.17 -4.17
C LEU A 52 -7.22 -5.39 -4.85
N LYS A 53 -7.66 -6.62 -4.50
CA LYS A 53 -7.21 -7.86 -5.16
C LYS A 53 -7.47 -7.84 -6.66
N ARG A 54 -8.65 -7.39 -7.09
CA ARG A 54 -8.98 -7.27 -8.51
C ARG A 54 -8.10 -6.22 -9.19
N ARG A 55 -7.99 -5.02 -8.59
CA ARG A 55 -7.26 -3.86 -9.13
C ARG A 55 -5.77 -4.12 -9.29
N PHE A 56 -5.16 -4.88 -8.38
CA PHE A 56 -3.72 -5.15 -8.35
C PHE A 56 -3.34 -6.58 -8.71
N SER A 57 -4.28 -7.35 -9.24
CA SER A 57 -4.01 -8.67 -9.78
C SER A 57 -2.79 -8.66 -10.72
N LYS A 58 -1.98 -9.72 -10.60
CA LYS A 58 -0.72 -9.95 -11.34
C LYS A 58 0.45 -9.04 -10.95
N LEU A 59 0.34 -8.24 -9.88
CA LEU A 59 1.50 -7.53 -9.31
C LEU A 59 2.09 -8.36 -8.16
N PRO A 60 3.39 -8.72 -8.20
CA PRO A 60 4.03 -9.50 -7.13
C PRO A 60 3.86 -8.89 -5.73
N THR A 61 3.93 -7.56 -5.64
CA THR A 61 3.79 -6.80 -4.38
C THR A 61 2.34 -6.68 -3.88
N SER A 62 1.35 -7.05 -4.69
CA SER A 62 -0.07 -6.91 -4.34
C SER A 62 -0.41 -7.74 -3.10
N ASP A 63 0.04 -8.99 -3.03
CA ASP A 63 -0.33 -9.89 -1.94
C ASP A 63 0.23 -9.41 -0.60
N GLU A 64 1.49 -8.94 -0.59
CA GLU A 64 2.10 -8.33 0.59
C GLU A 64 1.33 -7.09 1.06
N MET A 65 1.02 -6.16 0.14
CA MET A 65 0.32 -4.92 0.45
C MET A 65 -1.10 -5.18 0.99
N ILE A 66 -1.81 -6.14 0.40
CA ILE A 66 -3.17 -6.51 0.82
C ILE A 66 -3.15 -7.26 2.16
N ALA A 67 -2.14 -8.09 2.42
CA ALA A 67 -1.95 -8.73 3.72
C ALA A 67 -1.73 -7.67 4.82
N ARG A 68 -0.82 -6.72 4.60
CA ARG A 68 -0.54 -5.62 5.54
C ARG A 68 -1.77 -4.73 5.77
N TYR A 69 -2.55 -4.48 4.73
CA TYR A 69 -3.85 -3.79 4.85
C TYR A 69 -4.81 -4.55 5.78
N GLY A 70 -4.96 -5.86 5.57
CA GLY A 70 -5.81 -6.71 6.41
C GLY A 70 -5.38 -6.75 7.87
N GLU A 71 -4.08 -6.89 8.13
CA GLU A 71 -3.54 -6.85 9.51
C GLU A 71 -3.76 -5.49 10.17
N LYS A 72 -3.61 -4.39 9.42
CA LYS A 72 -3.85 -3.05 9.95
C LYS A 72 -5.33 -2.80 10.26
N LEU A 73 -6.25 -3.29 9.42
CA LEU A 73 -7.69 -3.26 9.73
C LEU A 73 -8.01 -4.03 11.01
N LYS A 74 -7.47 -5.24 11.17
CA LYS A 74 -7.65 -6.05 12.39
C LYS A 74 -7.14 -5.31 13.63
N ALA A 75 -5.94 -4.76 13.56
CA ALA A 75 -5.35 -3.99 14.67
C ALA A 75 -6.24 -2.80 15.05
N LEU A 76 -6.75 -2.04 14.07
CA LEU A 76 -7.66 -0.92 14.34
C LEU A 76 -8.98 -1.37 14.99
N SER A 77 -9.55 -2.50 14.55
CA SER A 77 -10.75 -3.05 15.18
C SER A 77 -10.52 -3.57 16.60
N GLY A 78 -9.33 -4.12 16.88
CA GLY A 78 -8.97 -4.65 18.21
C GLY A 78 -8.54 -3.59 19.22
N THR A 79 -8.20 -2.38 18.78
CA THR A 79 -7.84 -1.25 19.67
C THR A 79 -9.08 -0.46 20.15
N THR A 80 -10.30 -0.91 19.79
CA THR A 80 -11.56 -0.26 20.19
C THR A 80 -12.23 -0.97 21.37
N SER A 81 -11.45 -1.56 22.28
CA SER A 81 -11.94 -2.15 23.54
C SER A 81 -11.32 -1.45 24.74
#